data_AF-A0A4S2EE24-F1
#
_entry.id   AF-A0A4S2EE24-F1
#
_cell.length_a   1.000
_cell.length_b   1.000
_cell.length_c   1.000
_cell.angle_alpha   90.00
_cell.angle_beta   90.00
_cell.angle_gamma   90.00
#
_symmetry.space_group_name_H-M   'P 1'
#
loop_
_entity.id
_entity.type
_entity.pdbx_description
1 polymer ?
#
loop_
_entity_poly.entity_id
_entity_poly.type
_entity_poly.pdbx_seq_one_letter_code
_entity_poly.pdbx_strand_id
1 'polypeptide(L)'
;MLHENSIENQVKAMRKDNSIMNTTEKMIKKQNQNIKVNLSHLIQTNKLSFQEAQETLLTYGDQLKNEDPKLYKKLCGLIVTQKIIKASKFRLAQNKLPIKGLEAVLKYYGTGIKHFDPELYDQLKALEVSPKLKPKG
;
A
#
# COMPACT_ATOMS: atom_id res chain seq x y z
N MET A 1 42.29 45.83 12.84
CA MET A 1 42.40 44.97 11.63
C MET A 1 42.25 43.47 11.88
N LEU A 2 42.62 42.89 13.04
CA LEU A 2 42.45 41.44 13.28
C LEU A 2 40.99 40.98 13.50
N HIS A 3 40.10 41.85 13.98
CA HIS A 3 38.70 41.50 14.25
C HIS A 3 37.82 41.46 12.99
N GLU A 4 38.06 42.31 11.98
CA GLU A 4 37.29 42.30 10.72
C GLU A 4 37.50 41.01 9.93
N ASN A 5 38.73 40.49 9.87
CA ASN A 5 39.03 39.21 9.24
C ASN A 5 38.33 38.02 9.93
N SER A 6 38.08 38.11 11.24
CA SER A 6 37.37 37.05 11.98
C SER A 6 35.88 37.04 11.65
N ILE A 7 35.25 38.23 11.58
CA ILE A 7 33.83 38.38 11.28
C ILE A 7 33.54 38.02 9.81
N GLU A 8 34.38 38.47 8.86
CA GLU A 8 34.20 38.11 7.45
C GLU A 8 34.33 36.60 7.20
N ASN A 9 35.25 35.95 7.90
CA ASN A 9 35.41 34.49 7.81
C ASN A 9 34.23 33.74 8.42
N GLN A 10 33.68 34.21 9.55
CA GLN A 10 32.45 33.65 10.12
C GLN A 10 31.24 33.84 9.19
N VAL A 11 31.08 35.02 8.57
CA VAL A 11 29.99 35.29 7.62
C VAL A 11 30.10 34.42 6.37
N LYS A 12 31.32 34.19 5.86
CA LYS A 12 31.55 33.27 4.73
C LYS A 12 31.23 31.83 5.10
N ALA A 13 31.58 31.37 6.31
CA ALA A 13 31.23 30.04 6.81
C ALA A 13 29.71 29.88 6.92
N MET A 14 29.00 30.82 7.56
CA MET A 14 27.54 30.78 7.69
C MET A 14 26.81 30.78 6.33
N ARG A 15 27.30 31.54 5.34
CA ARG A 15 26.75 31.52 3.97
C ARG A 15 26.93 30.16 3.29
N LYS A 16 28.09 29.52 3.49
CA LYS A 16 28.38 28.19 2.97
C LYS A 16 27.48 27.14 3.62
N ASP A 17 27.29 27.21 4.94
CA ASP A 17 26.42 26.29 5.68
C ASP A 17 24.95 26.45 5.26
N ASN A 18 24.46 27.69 5.09
CA ASN A 18 23.13 27.94 4.54
C ASN A 18 22.96 27.43 3.10
N SER A 19 24.00 27.54 2.26
CA SER A 19 23.96 26.98 0.90
C SER A 19 23.89 25.45 0.92
N ILE A 20 24.63 24.80 1.83
CA ILE A 20 24.61 23.36 2.01
C ILE A 20 23.23 22.91 2.52
N MET A 21 22.68 23.55 3.57
CA MET A 21 21.33 23.27 4.08
C MET A 21 20.27 23.40 2.98
N ASN A 22 20.24 24.51 2.23
CA ASN A 22 19.29 24.70 1.14
C ASN A 22 19.39 23.63 0.05
N THR A 23 20.60 23.16 -0.24
CA THR A 23 20.82 22.11 -1.24
C THR A 23 20.34 20.76 -0.72
N THR A 24 20.66 20.43 0.54
CA THR A 24 20.21 19.22 1.22
C THR A 24 18.69 19.18 1.32
N GLU A 25 18.03 20.27 1.69
CA GLU A 25 16.57 20.37 1.73
C GLU A 25 15.92 20.14 0.36
N LYS A 26 16.50 20.70 -0.71
CA LYS A 26 16.03 20.46 -2.08
C LYS A 26 16.21 19.00 -2.49
N MET A 27 17.34 18.37 -2.15
CA MET A 27 17.57 16.95 -2.45
C MET A 27 16.61 16.05 -1.68
N ILE A 28 16.37 16.30 -0.40
CA ILE A 28 15.40 15.56 0.43
C ILE A 28 13.98 15.71 -0.15
N LYS A 29 13.57 16.93 -0.52
CA LYS A 29 12.27 17.16 -1.17
C LYS A 29 12.13 16.37 -2.48
N LYS A 30 13.17 16.36 -3.31
CA LYS A 30 13.18 15.63 -4.58
C LYS A 30 13.16 14.11 -4.38
N GLN A 31 13.91 13.59 -3.41
CA GLN A 31 13.85 12.16 -3.04
C GLN A 31 12.46 11.78 -2.53
N ASN A 32 11.86 12.58 -1.64
CA ASN A 32 10.51 12.34 -1.16
C ASN A 32 9.48 12.36 -2.30
N GLN A 33 9.62 13.26 -3.28
CA GLN A 33 8.77 13.25 -4.47
C GLN A 33 8.95 11.99 -5.32
N ASN A 34 10.18 11.54 -5.55
CA ASN A 34 10.44 10.32 -6.31
C ASN A 34 9.91 9.07 -5.60
N ILE A 35 10.07 8.99 -4.27
CA ILE A 35 9.50 7.92 -3.45
C ILE A 35 7.98 7.91 -3.56
N LYS A 36 7.33 9.09 -3.51
CA LYS A 36 5.88 9.22 -3.73
C LYS A 36 5.45 8.73 -5.11
N VAL A 37 6.16 9.09 -6.19
CA VAL A 37 5.81 8.67 -7.56
C VAL A 37 5.94 7.15 -7.71
N ASN A 38 7.03 6.55 -7.21
CA ASN A 38 7.22 5.11 -7.26
C ASN A 38 6.19 4.35 -6.42
N LEU A 39 5.91 4.78 -5.19
CA LEU A 39 4.87 4.19 -4.35
C LEU A 39 3.49 4.32 -5.00
N SER A 40 3.18 5.49 -5.58
CA SER A 40 1.92 5.70 -6.29
C SER A 40 1.76 4.72 -7.45
N HIS A 41 2.80 4.55 -8.25
CA HIS A 41 2.80 3.61 -9.36
C HIS A 41 2.64 2.15 -8.87
N LEU A 42 3.36 1.74 -7.83
CA LEU A 42 3.28 0.38 -7.27
C LEU A 42 1.90 0.08 -6.67
N ILE A 43 1.30 1.02 -5.95
CA ILE A 43 -0.07 0.91 -5.43
C ILE A 43 -1.07 0.85 -6.59
N GLN A 44 -0.94 1.72 -7.60
CA GLN A 44 -1.86 1.78 -8.73
C GLN A 44 -1.83 0.52 -9.59
N THR A 45 -0.66 -0.10 -9.71
CA THR A 45 -0.43 -1.33 -10.48
C THR A 45 -0.60 -2.60 -9.66
N ASN A 46 -1.02 -2.49 -8.39
CA ASN A 46 -1.20 -3.63 -7.49
C ASN A 46 0.07 -4.49 -7.33
N LYS A 47 1.26 -3.89 -7.46
CA LYS A 47 2.53 -4.63 -7.43
C LYS A 47 3.14 -4.77 -6.04
N LEU A 48 2.52 -4.18 -5.02
CA LEU A 48 2.98 -4.33 -3.63
C LEU A 48 2.60 -5.71 -3.09
N SER A 49 3.57 -6.40 -2.50
CA SER A 49 3.30 -7.53 -1.61
C SER A 49 2.50 -7.08 -0.39
N PHE A 50 1.92 -8.05 0.33
CA PHE A 50 1.15 -7.77 1.55
C PHE A 50 1.96 -6.95 2.56
N GLN A 51 3.20 -7.35 2.79
CA GLN A 51 4.07 -6.74 3.80
C GLN A 51 4.45 -5.33 3.38
N GLU A 52 4.87 -5.12 2.13
CA GLU A 52 5.21 -3.79 1.61
C GLU A 52 4.00 -2.85 1.67
N ALA A 53 2.80 -3.35 1.41
CA ALA A 53 1.58 -2.56 1.52
C ALA A 53 1.29 -2.17 2.98
N GLN A 54 1.49 -3.07 3.94
CA GLN A 54 1.33 -2.75 5.36
C GLN A 54 2.36 -1.74 5.84
N GLU A 55 3.63 -1.92 5.48
CA GLU A 55 4.71 -0.98 5.80
C GLU A 55 4.43 0.40 5.18
N THR A 56 3.99 0.43 3.91
CA THR A 56 3.58 1.68 3.24
C THR A 56 2.44 2.38 3.97
N LEU A 57 1.45 1.62 4.45
CA LEU A 57 0.33 2.19 5.21
C LEU A 57 0.80 2.75 6.56
N LEU A 58 1.73 2.08 7.24
CA LEU A 58 2.28 2.53 8.53
C LEU A 58 3.13 3.78 8.36
N THR A 59 3.96 3.85 7.33
CA THR A 59 4.90 4.97 7.14
C THR A 59 4.23 6.19 6.52
N TYR A 60 3.31 5.99 5.56
CA TYR A 60 2.78 7.08 4.73
C TYR A 60 1.25 7.19 4.77
N GLY A 61 0.55 6.37 5.56
CA GLY A 61 -0.91 6.29 5.55
C GLY A 61 -1.61 7.61 5.82
N ASP A 62 -1.21 8.33 6.87
CA ASP A 62 -1.82 9.62 7.22
C ASP A 62 -1.55 10.70 6.17
N GLN A 63 -0.33 10.71 5.62
CA GLN A 63 0.03 11.61 4.55
C GLN A 63 -0.79 11.33 3.28
N LEU A 64 -0.88 10.07 2.86
CA LEU A 64 -1.68 9.65 1.71
C LEU A 64 -3.16 9.96 1.92
N LYS A 65 -3.70 9.75 3.13
CA LYS A 65 -5.09 10.05 3.45
C LYS A 65 -5.44 11.52 3.23
N ASN A 66 -4.50 12.43 3.50
CA ASN A 66 -4.70 13.87 3.37
C ASN A 66 -4.36 14.39 1.96
N GLU A 67 -3.28 13.93 1.36
CA GLU A 67 -2.77 14.45 0.08
C GLU A 67 -3.37 13.72 -1.14
N ASP A 68 -3.58 12.41 -1.07
CA ASP A 68 -4.20 11.60 -2.14
C ASP A 68 -5.14 10.52 -1.56
N PRO A 69 -6.37 10.90 -1.18
CA PRO A 69 -7.34 9.97 -0.60
C PRO A 69 -7.70 8.80 -1.53
N LYS A 70 -7.55 8.96 -2.85
CA LYS A 70 -7.85 7.89 -3.82
C LYS A 70 -6.77 6.82 -3.76
N LEU A 71 -5.51 7.24 -3.72
CA LEU A 71 -4.38 6.33 -3.59
C LEU A 71 -4.38 5.62 -2.23
N TYR A 72 -4.71 6.34 -1.15
CA TYR A 72 -4.92 5.76 0.18
C TYR A 72 -5.98 4.65 0.15
N LYS A 73 -7.16 4.90 -0.44
CA LYS A 73 -8.22 3.89 -0.58
C LYS A 73 -7.76 2.68 -1.37
N LYS A 74 -6.98 2.86 -2.45
CA LYS A 74 -6.40 1.74 -3.20
C LYS A 74 -5.45 0.90 -2.35
N LEU A 75 -4.55 1.54 -1.59
CA LEU A 75 -3.63 0.85 -0.68
C LEU A 75 -4.39 0.02 0.37
N CYS A 76 -5.39 0.61 1.03
CA CYS A 76 -6.24 -0.10 1.97
C CYS A 76 -7.00 -1.26 1.29
N GLY A 77 -7.54 -1.04 0.10
CA GLY A 77 -8.22 -2.06 -0.69
C GLY A 77 -7.31 -3.26 -0.98
N LEU A 78 -6.07 -3.02 -1.41
CA LEU A 78 -5.08 -4.06 -1.66
C LEU A 78 -4.79 -4.89 -0.40
N ILE A 79 -4.59 -4.24 0.75
CA ILE A 79 -4.36 -4.93 2.03
C ILE A 79 -5.57 -5.79 2.42
N VAL A 80 -6.79 -5.24 2.29
CA VAL A 80 -8.02 -5.96 2.62
C VAL A 80 -8.21 -7.15 1.69
N THR A 81 -8.04 -6.98 0.37
CA THR A 81 -8.15 -8.08 -0.60
C THR A 81 -7.18 -9.21 -0.27
N GLN A 82 -5.92 -8.91 0.05
CA GLN A 82 -4.94 -9.94 0.41
C GLN A 82 -5.27 -10.64 1.74
N LYS A 83 -5.84 -9.93 2.72
CA LYS A 83 -6.38 -10.56 3.95
C LYS A 83 -7.53 -11.51 3.64
N ILE A 84 -8.44 -11.10 2.76
CA ILE A 84 -9.57 -11.94 2.32
C ILE A 84 -9.06 -13.20 1.60
N ILE A 85 -8.06 -13.09 0.72
CA ILE A 85 -7.43 -14.25 0.06
C ILE A 85 -6.91 -15.25 1.11
N LYS A 86 -6.13 -14.78 2.08
CA LYS A 86 -5.60 -15.64 3.16
C LYS A 86 -6.72 -16.31 3.96
N ALA A 87 -7.73 -15.54 4.36
CA ALA A 87 -8.87 -16.06 5.11
C ALA A 87 -9.69 -17.09 4.31
N SER A 88 -9.91 -16.85 3.02
CA SER A 88 -10.61 -17.75 2.12
C SER A 88 -9.88 -19.08 1.96
N LYS A 89 -8.56 -19.05 1.71
CA LYS A 89 -7.73 -20.27 1.67
C LYS A 89 -7.82 -21.09 2.94
N PHE A 90 -7.70 -20.42 4.08
CA PHE A 90 -7.79 -21.08 5.39
C PHE A 90 -9.16 -21.74 5.59
N ARG A 91 -10.25 -21.06 5.23
CA ARG A 91 -11.60 -21.63 5.36
C ARG A 91 -11.87 -22.76 4.35
N LEU A 92 -11.31 -22.69 3.15
CA LEU A 92 -11.35 -23.78 2.16
C LEU A 92 -10.67 -25.03 2.72
N ALA A 93 -9.46 -24.89 3.25
CA ALA A 93 -8.72 -26.00 3.87
C ALA A 93 -9.47 -26.65 5.03
N GLN A 94 -10.34 -25.89 5.72
CA GLN A 94 -11.18 -26.37 6.80
C GLN A 94 -12.56 -26.88 6.36
N ASN A 95 -12.92 -26.81 5.07
CA ASN A 95 -14.29 -27.08 4.58
C ASN A 95 -15.38 -26.26 5.30
N LYS A 96 -15.06 -25.04 5.78
CA LYS A 96 -15.95 -24.19 6.60
C LYS A 96 -16.37 -22.90 5.88
N LEU A 97 -16.57 -22.94 4.56
CA LEU A 97 -17.01 -21.77 3.81
C LEU A 97 -18.54 -21.70 3.76
N PRO A 98 -19.19 -20.80 4.53
CA PRO A 98 -20.62 -20.58 4.40
C PRO A 98 -20.93 -19.91 3.05
N ILE A 99 -21.89 -20.48 2.30
CA ILE A 99 -22.27 -20.04 0.95
C ILE A 99 -22.65 -18.55 0.89
N LYS A 100 -23.38 -18.04 1.90
CA LYS A 100 -23.71 -16.59 1.99
C LYS A 100 -22.47 -15.70 2.15
N GLY A 101 -21.44 -16.18 2.84
CA GLY A 101 -20.17 -15.47 2.98
C GLY A 101 -19.38 -15.49 1.68
N LEU A 102 -19.48 -16.57 0.90
CA LEU A 102 -18.82 -16.74 -0.39
C LEU A 102 -19.34 -15.77 -1.46
N GLU A 103 -20.67 -15.65 -1.61
CA GLU A 103 -21.28 -14.69 -2.54
C GLU A 103 -20.84 -13.25 -2.25
N ALA A 104 -20.84 -12.85 -0.97
CA ALA A 104 -20.38 -11.53 -0.56
C ALA A 104 -18.90 -11.32 -0.89
N VAL A 105 -18.05 -12.33 -0.63
CA VAL A 105 -16.62 -12.27 -0.94
C VAL A 105 -16.39 -12.10 -2.44
N LEU A 106 -17.07 -12.88 -3.29
CA LEU A 106 -16.94 -12.79 -4.74
C LEU A 106 -17.50 -11.48 -5.28
N LYS A 107 -18.64 -11.00 -4.76
CA LYS A 107 -19.25 -9.74 -5.18
C LYS A 107 -18.35 -8.52 -4.93
N TYR A 108 -17.77 -8.43 -3.74
CA TYR A 108 -17.01 -7.24 -3.33
C TYR A 108 -15.50 -7.34 -3.61
N TYR A 109 -14.94 -8.54 -3.58
CA TYR A 109 -13.49 -8.75 -3.69
C TYR A 109 -13.09 -9.64 -4.87
N GLY A 110 -14.04 -10.19 -5.63
CA GLY A 110 -13.76 -11.15 -6.70
C GLY A 110 -12.76 -10.67 -7.74
N THR A 111 -12.86 -9.42 -8.21
CA THR A 111 -11.90 -8.85 -9.15
C THR A 111 -10.48 -8.80 -8.58
N GLY A 112 -10.34 -8.43 -7.30
CA GLY A 112 -9.06 -8.40 -6.62
C GLY A 112 -8.50 -9.80 -6.41
N ILE A 113 -9.33 -10.75 -5.96
CA ILE A 113 -8.94 -12.15 -5.79
C ILE A 113 -8.47 -12.71 -7.12
N LYS A 114 -9.24 -12.53 -8.21
CA LYS A 114 -8.85 -13.02 -9.56
C LYS A 114 -7.51 -12.46 -10.03
N HIS A 115 -7.19 -11.22 -9.67
CA HIS A 115 -5.93 -10.60 -10.05
C HIS A 115 -4.74 -11.18 -9.30
N PHE A 116 -4.85 -11.32 -7.97
CA PHE A 116 -3.74 -11.76 -7.12
C PHE A 116 -3.62 -13.28 -6.98
N ASP A 117 -4.75 -13.99 -7.14
CA ASP A 117 -4.86 -15.44 -6.97
C ASP A 117 -5.99 -16.00 -7.86
N PRO A 118 -5.72 -16.17 -9.17
CA PRO A 118 -6.71 -16.66 -10.13
C PRO A 118 -7.25 -18.04 -9.76
N GLU A 119 -6.38 -18.93 -9.26
CA GLU A 119 -6.76 -20.29 -8.90
C GLU A 119 -7.75 -20.30 -7.73
N LEU A 120 -7.49 -19.51 -6.68
CA LEU A 120 -8.45 -19.33 -5.59
C LEU A 120 -9.78 -18.76 -6.09
N TYR A 121 -9.75 -17.79 -7.00
CA TYR A 121 -10.97 -17.23 -7.58
C TYR A 121 -11.82 -18.32 -8.25
N ASP A 122 -11.21 -19.15 -9.08
CA ASP A 122 -11.92 -20.23 -9.80
C ASP A 122 -12.50 -21.27 -8.82
N GLN A 123 -11.75 -21.64 -7.78
CA GLN A 123 -12.23 -22.53 -6.72
C GLN A 123 -13.44 -21.94 -5.98
N LEU A 124 -13.37 -20.67 -5.57
CA LEU A 124 -14.46 -19.98 -4.91
C LEU A 124 -15.68 -19.85 -5.84
N LYS A 125 -15.47 -19.59 -7.13
CA LYS A 125 -16.55 -19.48 -8.13
C LYS A 125 -17.24 -20.82 -8.38
N ALA A 126 -16.48 -21.92 -8.43
CA ALA A 126 -17.05 -23.26 -8.57
C ALA A 126 -17.95 -23.62 -7.38
N LEU A 127 -17.57 -23.20 -6.16
CA LEU A 127 -18.38 -23.41 -4.96
C LEU A 127 -19.65 -22.57 -4.93
N GLU A 128 -19.62 -21.34 -5.47
CA GLU A 128 -20.81 -20.48 -5.60
C GLU A 128 -21.84 -21.08 -6.57
N VAL A 129 -21.38 -21.64 -7.67
CA VAL A 129 -22.21 -22.26 -8.73
C VAL A 129 -22.69 -23.67 -8.35
N SER A 130 -22.20 -24.25 -7.25
CA SER A 130 -22.56 -25.60 -6.81
C SER A 130 -23.52 -25.59 -5.59
N PRO A 131 -24.80 -25.18 -5.73
CA PRO A 131 -25.79 -25.22 -4.66
C PRO A 131 -26.21 -26.65 -4.24
N LYS A 132 -25.54 -27.70 -4.73
CA LYS A 132 -25.95 -29.11 -4.57
C LYS A 132 -25.38 -29.84 -3.35
N LEU A 133 -24.62 -29.19 -2.48
CA LEU A 133 -24.32 -29.72 -1.15
C LEU A 133 -25.08 -28.93 -0.08
N LYS A 134 -26.41 -28.83 -0.25
CA LYS A 134 -27.29 -28.67 0.92
C LYS A 134 -27.04 -29.87 1.82
N PRO A 135 -26.66 -29.72 3.11
CA PRO A 135 -26.83 -30.83 4.04
C PRO A 135 -28.32 -31.21 3.99
N LYS A 136 -28.58 -32.48 3.66
CA LYS A 136 -29.90 -33.07 3.85
C LYS A 136 -30.07 -33.27 5.36
N GLY A 137 -31.16 -32.73 5.91
CA GLY A 137 -31.64 -33.04 7.26
C GLY A 137 -31.02 -32.18 8.34
#